data_AF-A0A959RG97-F1
#
_entry.id   AF-A0A959RG97-F1
#
_cell.length_a   1.000
_cell.length_b   1.000
_cell.length_c   1.000
_cell.angle_alpha   90.00
_cell.angle_beta   90.00
_cell.angle_gamma   90.00
#
_symmetry.space_group_name_H-M   'P 1'
#
loop_
_entity.id
_entity.type
_entity.pdbx_description
1 polymer ?
#
loop_
_entity_poly.entity_id
_entity_poly.type
_entity_poly.pdbx_seq_one_letter_code
_entity_poly.pdbx_strand_id
1 'polypeptide(L)'
;MGLVLAFASLIAAVVPMFTYMVIIWWLDRNEREPFWMVLLCFVWGGTGAIILAIIGSILFQIPLATLIVTVSNDPADLIDLSGAVVVAPIVEEATKGVFLLIIAMSKRFDGIVDGVVYGGAIGLGFGMTENFMYFLSYGTTPASWLFIVVIRTLFSAVMHCMSTATLGAFIGYAKFKGIGWKLLLIPMGYAVAVFLHFAWNASVSFEDTTILGFLFLIMYFVAIFAIFQIAIYMEGKTIHRELEDESINGVIPSEHLLHLPFVTKRNKKGWLHTSINQKEYVKTSIVLALRKSQYKSTTGNRQTVYLKEVESYRYKIQMMFYNAGLPVKNAKDPNLQSQ
;
A
#
# COMPACT_ATOMS: atom_id res chain seq x y z
N MET A 1 14.23 25.76 -25.67
CA MET A 1 14.05 24.29 -25.58
C MET A 1 14.03 23.80 -24.13
N GLY A 2 15.02 24.11 -23.29
CA GLY A 2 15.17 23.55 -21.93
C GLY A 2 14.02 23.80 -20.96
N LEU A 3 13.49 25.02 -20.85
CA LEU A 3 12.39 25.34 -19.91
C LEU A 3 11.07 24.65 -20.28
N VAL A 4 10.75 24.58 -21.59
CA VAL A 4 9.53 23.90 -22.07
C VAL A 4 9.63 22.40 -21.81
N LEU A 5 10.78 21.79 -22.12
CA LEU A 5 11.04 20.38 -21.83
C LEU A 5 10.94 20.11 -20.32
N ALA A 6 11.54 20.95 -19.47
CA ALA A 6 11.48 20.78 -18.03
C ALA A 6 10.04 20.85 -17.49
N PHE A 7 9.24 21.81 -17.96
CA PHE A 7 7.85 21.93 -17.56
C PHE A 7 7.01 20.74 -18.04
N ALA A 8 7.20 20.31 -19.30
CA ALA A 8 6.54 19.13 -19.85
C ALA A 8 6.91 17.86 -19.07
N SER A 9 8.20 17.66 -18.78
CA SER A 9 8.70 16.54 -17.98
C SER A 9 8.14 16.54 -16.57
N LEU A 10 8.00 17.72 -15.94
CA LEU A 10 7.41 17.83 -14.61
C LEU A 10 5.95 17.37 -14.62
N ILE A 11 5.16 17.84 -15.58
CA ILE A 11 3.75 17.41 -15.72
C ILE A 11 3.68 15.91 -16.00
N ALA A 12 4.49 15.40 -16.93
CA ALA A 12 4.53 13.99 -17.30
C ALA A 12 4.98 13.08 -16.15
N ALA A 13 5.81 13.57 -15.23
CA ALA A 13 6.23 12.84 -14.05
C ALA A 13 5.16 12.88 -12.94
N VAL A 14 4.56 14.05 -12.66
CA VAL A 14 3.67 14.23 -11.52
C VAL A 14 2.27 13.67 -11.78
N VAL A 15 1.64 14.03 -12.91
CA VAL A 15 0.21 13.76 -13.14
C VAL A 15 -0.10 12.26 -13.17
N PRO A 16 0.63 11.41 -13.92
CA PRO A 16 0.35 9.97 -13.93
C PRO A 16 0.61 9.30 -12.58
N MET A 17 1.70 9.66 -11.91
CA MET A 17 2.09 9.05 -10.62
C MET A 17 1.12 9.40 -9.51
N PHE A 18 0.68 10.66 -9.46
CA PHE A 18 -0.36 11.09 -8.53
C PHE A 18 -1.70 10.40 -8.86
N THR A 19 -2.03 10.23 -10.15
CA THR A 19 -3.24 9.50 -10.57
C THR A 19 -3.19 8.05 -10.11
N TYR A 20 -2.07 7.35 -10.28
CA TYR A 20 -1.88 5.98 -9.79
C TYR A 20 -2.00 5.91 -8.27
N MET A 21 -1.46 6.88 -7.52
CA MET A 21 -1.61 6.96 -6.07
C MET A 21 -3.09 7.09 -5.66
N VAL A 22 -3.86 7.93 -6.37
CA VAL A 22 -5.30 8.08 -6.13
C VAL A 22 -6.04 6.79 -6.46
N ILE A 23 -5.66 6.07 -7.52
CA ILE A 23 -6.26 4.78 -7.89
C ILE A 23 -6.03 3.74 -6.79
N ILE A 24 -4.79 3.54 -6.32
CA ILE A 24 -4.51 2.56 -5.26
C ILE A 24 -5.25 2.90 -3.96
N TRP A 25 -5.30 4.19 -3.60
CA TRP A 25 -6.06 4.66 -2.43
C TRP A 25 -7.57 4.44 -2.59
N TRP A 26 -8.10 4.61 -3.80
CA TRP A 26 -9.52 4.39 -4.07
C TRP A 26 -9.91 2.90 -4.09
N LEU A 27 -8.97 2.03 -4.49
CA LEU A 27 -9.14 0.59 -4.55
C LEU A 27 -9.21 -0.06 -3.16
N ASP A 28 -8.66 0.59 -2.13
CA ASP A 28 -8.99 0.27 -0.75
C ASP A 28 -10.49 0.60 -0.50
N ARG A 29 -11.27 -0.47 -0.32
CA ARG A 29 -12.73 -0.42 -0.34
C ARG A 29 -13.36 -0.55 1.03
N ASN A 30 -12.67 -1.13 2.00
CA ASN A 30 -13.25 -1.52 3.28
C ASN A 30 -13.04 -0.42 4.31
N GLU A 31 -11.79 -0.02 4.59
CA GLU A 31 -11.40 1.06 5.49
C GLU A 31 -10.36 1.97 4.83
N ARG A 32 -10.82 2.95 4.03
CA ARG A 32 -9.91 3.89 3.37
C ARG A 32 -9.03 4.64 4.34
N GLU A 33 -7.73 4.57 4.10
CA GLU A 33 -6.73 5.35 4.82
C GLU A 33 -6.91 6.86 4.64
N PRO A 34 -6.53 7.68 5.65
CA PRO A 34 -6.53 9.13 5.53
C PRO A 34 -5.61 9.56 4.38
N PHE A 35 -6.18 10.26 3.40
CA PHE A 35 -5.46 10.66 2.19
C PHE A 35 -4.14 11.40 2.48
N TRP A 36 -4.09 12.21 3.54
CA TRP A 36 -2.87 12.92 3.93
C TRP A 36 -1.72 11.99 4.33
N MET A 37 -1.99 10.81 4.91
CA MET A 37 -0.94 9.85 5.24
C MET A 37 -0.38 9.18 3.97
N VAL A 38 -1.27 8.86 3.01
CA VAL A 38 -0.87 8.34 1.70
C VAL A 38 -0.06 9.40 0.94
N LEU A 39 -0.45 10.67 1.02
CA LEU A 39 0.30 11.79 0.45
C LEU A 39 1.67 11.96 1.12
N LEU A 40 1.77 11.83 2.44
CA LEU A 40 3.07 11.86 3.13
C LEU A 40 3.99 10.72 2.67
N CYS A 41 3.45 9.52 2.46
CA CYS A 41 4.16 8.39 1.91
C CYS A 41 4.70 8.70 0.49
N PHE A 42 3.85 9.27 -0.36
CA PHE A 42 4.24 9.72 -1.69
C PHE A 42 5.33 10.80 -1.66
N VAL A 43 5.18 11.80 -0.79
CA VAL A 43 6.19 12.87 -0.61
C VAL A 43 7.51 12.31 -0.09
N TRP A 44 7.49 11.38 0.87
CA TRP A 44 8.70 10.69 1.33
C TRP A 44 9.42 10.00 0.16
N GLY A 45 8.69 9.24 -0.66
CA GLY A 45 9.24 8.60 -1.85
C GLY A 45 9.93 9.58 -2.80
N GLY A 46 9.23 10.66 -3.15
CA GLY A 46 9.70 11.65 -4.13
C GLY A 46 10.76 12.61 -3.61
N THR A 47 11.07 12.61 -2.31
CA THR A 47 12.04 13.53 -1.72
C THR A 47 13.04 12.79 -0.82
N GLY A 48 12.64 12.42 0.39
CA GLY A 48 13.53 11.80 1.38
C GLY A 48 14.17 10.50 0.90
N ALA A 49 13.36 9.58 0.35
CA ALA A 49 13.86 8.30 -0.13
C ALA A 49 14.86 8.47 -1.28
N ILE A 50 14.53 9.29 -2.29
CA ILE A 50 15.43 9.46 -3.44
C ILE A 50 16.73 10.19 -3.10
N ILE A 51 16.70 11.19 -2.20
CA ILE A 51 17.91 11.88 -1.72
C ILE A 51 18.81 10.88 -0.97
N LEU A 52 18.23 10.10 -0.06
CA LEU A 52 18.98 9.08 0.68
C LEU A 52 19.48 7.97 -0.25
N ALA A 53 18.72 7.62 -1.28
CA ALA A 53 19.12 6.62 -2.25
C ALA A 53 20.33 7.06 -3.06
N ILE A 54 20.35 8.31 -3.54
CA ILE A 54 21.52 8.86 -4.25
C ILE A 54 22.76 8.81 -3.36
N ILE A 55 22.66 9.27 -2.11
CA ILE A 55 23.77 9.24 -1.16
C ILE A 55 24.24 7.80 -0.90
N GLY A 56 23.30 6.90 -0.61
CA GLY A 56 23.60 5.50 -0.34
C GLY A 56 24.23 4.82 -1.55
N SER A 57 23.70 5.02 -2.75
CA SER A 57 24.24 4.44 -3.98
C SER A 57 25.68 4.88 -4.20
N ILE A 58 26.03 6.15 -3.98
CA ILE A 58 27.42 6.62 -4.05
C ILE A 58 28.31 5.89 -3.03
N LEU A 59 27.85 5.78 -1.77
CA LEU A 59 28.63 5.14 -0.70
C LEU A 59 28.89 3.66 -0.95
N PHE A 60 27.90 2.93 -1.49
CA PHE A 60 28.04 1.50 -1.80
C PHE A 60 28.77 1.26 -3.14
N GLN A 61 28.65 2.18 -4.10
CA GLN A 61 29.28 2.05 -5.41
C GLN A 61 30.80 2.23 -5.36
N ILE A 62 31.34 3.15 -4.53
CA ILE A 62 32.79 3.40 -4.43
C ILE A 62 33.61 2.13 -4.10
N PRO A 63 33.32 1.39 -3.01
CA PRO A 63 34.08 0.18 -2.68
C PRO A 63 33.88 -0.92 -3.71
N LEU A 64 32.66 -1.05 -4.27
CA LEU A 64 32.37 -2.03 -5.31
C LEU A 64 33.14 -1.73 -6.60
N ALA A 65 33.17 -0.48 -7.04
CA ALA A 65 33.93 -0.04 -8.21
C ALA A 65 35.43 -0.29 -8.02
N THR A 66 35.95 -0.04 -6.82
CA THR A 66 37.36 -0.33 -6.49
C THR A 66 37.67 -1.83 -6.64
N LEU A 67 36.76 -2.70 -6.20
CA LEU A 67 36.90 -4.15 -6.38
C LEU A 67 36.78 -4.56 -7.86
N ILE A 68 35.87 -3.98 -8.63
CA ILE A 68 35.68 -4.33 -10.04
C ILE A 68 36.93 -3.98 -10.85
N VAL A 69 37.55 -2.83 -10.60
CA VAL A 69 38.79 -2.39 -11.27
C VAL A 69 39.94 -3.36 -11.01
N THR A 70 39.98 -4.06 -9.87
CA THR A 70 41.06 -5.02 -9.58
C THR A 70 40.86 -6.39 -10.23
N VAL A 71 39.64 -6.73 -10.65
CA VAL A 71 39.30 -8.08 -11.16
C VAL A 71 38.84 -8.10 -12.62
N SER A 72 38.50 -6.95 -13.21
CA SER A 72 38.05 -6.84 -14.60
C SER A 72 39.06 -6.07 -15.47
N ASN A 73 39.31 -6.60 -16.67
CA ASN A 73 40.10 -5.91 -17.69
C ASN A 73 39.31 -4.79 -18.40
N ASP A 74 37.97 -4.82 -18.29
CA ASP A 74 37.08 -3.78 -18.82
C ASP A 74 36.04 -3.43 -17.72
N PRO A 75 36.42 -2.57 -16.77
CA PRO A 75 35.61 -2.35 -15.56
C PRO A 75 34.46 -1.37 -15.75
N ALA A 76 34.47 -0.53 -16.80
CA ALA A 76 33.53 0.60 -16.92
C ALA A 76 32.07 0.12 -16.99
N ASP A 77 31.75 -0.73 -17.96
CA ASP A 77 30.39 -1.25 -18.15
C ASP A 77 29.92 -2.08 -16.96
N LEU A 78 30.83 -2.83 -16.33
CA LEU A 78 30.53 -3.62 -15.13
C LEU A 78 30.22 -2.75 -13.91
N ILE A 79 30.90 -1.61 -13.76
CA ILE A 79 30.63 -0.64 -12.68
C ILE A 79 29.22 -0.07 -12.89
N ASP A 80 28.89 0.41 -14.09
CA ASP A 80 27.58 1.00 -14.36
C ASP A 80 26.45 -0.02 -14.20
N LEU A 81 26.62 -1.23 -14.75
CA LEU A 81 25.66 -2.32 -14.63
C LEU A 81 25.45 -2.73 -13.17
N SER A 82 26.52 -2.92 -12.40
CA SER A 82 26.40 -3.29 -10.98
C SER A 82 25.74 -2.19 -10.14
N GLY A 83 26.00 -0.93 -10.47
CA GLY A 83 25.34 0.22 -9.84
C GLY A 83 23.83 0.21 -10.09
N ALA A 84 23.42 0.10 -11.35
CA ALA A 84 22.01 0.13 -11.74
C ALA A 84 21.24 -1.15 -11.35
N VAL A 85 21.86 -2.32 -11.46
CA VAL A 85 21.17 -3.61 -11.28
C VAL A 85 21.24 -4.11 -9.85
N VAL A 86 22.33 -3.87 -9.12
CA VAL A 86 22.53 -4.44 -7.77
C VAL A 86 22.42 -3.36 -6.68
N VAL A 87 23.24 -2.31 -6.77
CA VAL A 87 23.34 -1.31 -5.71
C VAL A 87 22.05 -0.50 -5.59
N ALA A 88 21.53 0.00 -6.71
CA ALA A 88 20.32 0.81 -6.72
C ALA A 88 19.12 0.06 -6.11
N PRO A 89 18.74 -1.17 -6.51
CA PRO A 89 17.63 -1.87 -5.88
C PRO A 89 17.76 -2.07 -4.36
N ILE A 90 18.95 -2.42 -3.88
CA ILE A 90 19.21 -2.59 -2.44
C ILE A 90 18.99 -1.26 -1.71
N VAL A 91 19.69 -0.21 -2.14
CA VAL A 91 19.68 1.07 -1.44
C VAL A 91 18.30 1.74 -1.55
N GLU A 92 17.70 1.72 -2.73
CA GLU A 92 16.41 2.37 -2.96
C GLU A 92 15.28 1.71 -2.17
N GLU A 93 15.16 0.38 -2.19
CA GLU A 93 14.10 -0.28 -1.43
C GLU A 93 14.32 -0.13 0.08
N ALA A 94 15.58 0.00 0.53
CA ALA A 94 15.88 0.26 1.94
C ALA A 94 15.40 1.66 2.35
N THR A 95 15.74 2.68 1.58
CA THR A 95 15.37 4.08 1.86
C THR A 95 13.87 4.34 1.76
N LYS A 96 13.19 3.70 0.79
CA LYS A 96 11.73 3.66 0.72
C LYS A 96 11.14 2.95 1.95
N GLY A 97 11.70 1.79 2.32
CA GLY A 97 11.24 0.94 3.41
C GLY A 97 11.36 1.55 4.81
N VAL A 98 12.35 2.41 5.07
CA VAL A 98 12.54 3.06 6.39
C VAL A 98 11.28 3.80 6.84
N PHE A 99 10.70 4.64 5.98
CA PHE A 99 9.49 5.39 6.33
C PHE A 99 8.28 4.48 6.44
N LEU A 100 8.20 3.43 5.61
CA LEU A 100 7.14 2.44 5.70
C LEU A 100 7.15 1.71 7.06
N LEU A 101 8.34 1.40 7.60
CA LEU A 101 8.48 0.84 8.95
C LEU A 101 8.04 1.83 10.03
N ILE A 102 8.30 3.13 9.85
CA ILE A 102 7.83 4.18 10.77
C ILE A 102 6.31 4.26 10.75
N ILE A 103 5.69 4.32 9.57
CA ILE A 103 4.23 4.31 9.41
C ILE A 103 3.62 3.02 9.97
N ALA A 104 4.30 1.88 9.82
CA ALA A 104 3.85 0.61 10.39
C ALA A 104 3.85 0.58 11.92
N MET A 105 4.43 1.55 12.62
CA MET A 105 4.26 1.72 14.06
C MET A 105 2.94 2.41 14.44
N SER A 106 2.30 3.11 13.50
CA SER A 106 1.00 3.75 13.66
C SER A 106 -0.11 2.74 13.95
N LYS A 107 -1.18 3.20 14.60
CA LYS A 107 -2.45 2.45 14.74
C LYS A 107 -3.35 2.54 13.50
N ARG A 108 -2.89 3.21 12.45
CA ARG A 108 -3.55 3.28 11.14
C ARG A 108 -2.86 2.39 10.12
N PHE A 109 -2.16 1.37 10.61
CA PHE A 109 -1.45 0.43 9.78
C PHE A 109 -1.74 -0.93 10.38
N ASP A 110 -2.72 -1.56 9.77
CA ASP A 110 -3.63 -2.49 10.39
C ASP A 110 -3.84 -3.74 9.50
N GLY A 111 -3.31 -3.75 8.28
CA GLY A 111 -3.37 -4.91 7.41
C GLY A 111 -2.42 -4.91 6.22
N ILE A 112 -2.57 -5.96 5.41
CA ILE A 112 -1.88 -6.12 4.12
C ILE A 112 -2.31 -5.01 3.15
N VAL A 113 -3.60 -4.65 3.15
CA VAL A 113 -4.17 -3.63 2.25
C VAL A 113 -3.47 -2.29 2.47
N ASP A 114 -3.39 -1.81 3.72
CA ASP A 114 -2.72 -0.55 4.06
C ASP A 114 -1.23 -0.62 3.74
N GLY A 115 -0.60 -1.77 3.99
CA GLY A 115 0.77 -2.05 3.58
C GLY A 115 1.01 -1.81 2.10
N VAL A 116 0.15 -2.37 1.25
CA VAL A 116 0.22 -2.19 -0.21
C VAL A 116 -0.06 -0.73 -0.61
N VAL A 117 -1.05 -0.07 0.01
CA VAL A 117 -1.39 1.34 -0.30
C VAL A 117 -0.26 2.30 0.10
N TYR A 118 0.25 2.21 1.32
CA TYR A 118 1.34 3.07 1.79
C TYR A 118 2.66 2.76 1.08
N GLY A 119 3.01 1.48 0.93
CA GLY A 119 4.20 1.07 0.19
C GLY A 119 4.16 1.49 -1.27
N GLY A 120 3.01 1.26 -1.94
CA GLY A 120 2.79 1.68 -3.31
C GLY A 120 2.87 3.20 -3.49
N ALA A 121 2.34 3.98 -2.55
CA ALA A 121 2.46 5.43 -2.58
C ALA A 121 3.92 5.91 -2.47
N ILE A 122 4.74 5.31 -1.59
CA ILE A 122 6.17 5.60 -1.49
C ILE A 122 6.87 5.26 -2.82
N GLY A 123 6.60 4.07 -3.37
CA GLY A 123 7.17 3.63 -4.65
C GLY A 123 6.83 4.58 -5.81
N LEU A 124 5.56 5.00 -5.92
CA LEU A 124 5.12 5.95 -6.94
C LEU A 124 5.75 7.33 -6.77
N GLY A 125 5.90 7.80 -5.53
CA GLY A 125 6.60 9.06 -5.25
C GLY A 125 8.06 9.00 -5.69
N PHE A 126 8.74 7.88 -5.41
CA PHE A 126 10.12 7.68 -5.86
C PHE A 126 10.20 7.64 -7.39
N GLY A 127 9.35 6.84 -8.03
CA GLY A 127 9.27 6.73 -9.49
C GLY A 127 8.91 8.04 -10.18
N MET A 128 8.15 8.93 -9.53
CA MET A 128 7.89 10.29 -10.04
C MET A 128 9.19 11.09 -10.19
N THR A 129 9.99 11.19 -9.13
CA THR A 129 11.23 11.98 -9.19
C THR A 129 12.26 11.32 -10.09
N GLU A 130 12.35 9.99 -10.08
CA GLU A 130 13.23 9.27 -11.00
C GLU A 130 12.82 9.51 -12.46
N ASN A 131 11.53 9.37 -12.80
CA ASN A 131 11.03 9.65 -14.13
C ASN A 131 11.35 11.07 -14.59
N PHE A 132 11.15 12.07 -13.73
CA PHE A 132 11.50 13.45 -14.03
C PHE A 132 12.98 13.59 -14.42
N MET A 133 13.89 12.99 -13.65
CA MET A 133 15.33 13.01 -13.97
C MET A 133 15.62 12.31 -15.31
N TYR A 134 15.04 11.14 -15.56
CA TYR A 134 15.23 10.43 -16.82
C TYR A 134 14.69 11.21 -18.03
N PHE A 135 13.55 11.87 -17.91
CA PHE A 135 12.97 12.65 -18.99
C PHE A 135 13.87 13.84 -19.39
N LEU A 136 14.54 14.44 -18.41
CA LEU A 136 15.51 15.52 -18.65
C LEU A 136 16.81 15.00 -19.26
N SER A 137 17.32 13.87 -18.75
CA SER A 137 18.62 13.33 -19.17
C SER A 137 18.59 12.67 -20.55
N TYR A 138 17.50 11.98 -20.88
CA TYR A 138 17.42 11.13 -22.08
C TYR A 138 16.37 11.59 -23.10
N GLY A 139 15.47 12.51 -22.74
CA GLY A 139 14.46 13.09 -23.62
C GLY A 139 14.97 14.24 -24.50
N THR A 140 16.07 14.03 -25.23
CA THR A 140 16.77 15.08 -26.00
C THR A 140 16.01 15.57 -27.24
N THR A 141 15.07 14.79 -27.76
CA THR A 141 14.18 15.13 -28.89
C THR A 141 12.73 14.87 -28.50
N PRO A 142 11.72 15.48 -29.17
CA PRO A 142 10.31 15.19 -28.87
C PRO A 142 9.96 13.70 -28.98
N ALA A 143 10.55 12.98 -29.95
CA ALA A 143 10.34 11.55 -30.14
C ALA A 143 10.96 10.71 -29.02
N SER A 144 12.24 10.96 -28.68
CA SER A 144 12.90 10.23 -27.59
C SER A 144 12.28 10.55 -26.23
N TRP A 145 11.87 11.80 -26.00
CA TRP A 145 11.13 12.21 -24.81
C TRP A 145 9.79 11.50 -24.68
N LEU A 146 8.98 11.46 -25.75
CA LEU A 146 7.69 10.77 -25.71
C LEU A 146 7.86 9.26 -25.46
N PHE A 147 8.84 8.64 -26.13
CA PHE A 147 9.14 7.22 -25.95
C PHE A 147 9.50 6.90 -24.49
N ILE A 148 10.43 7.65 -23.90
CA ILE A 148 10.85 7.42 -22.52
C ILE A 148 9.73 7.70 -21.51
N VAL A 149 8.90 8.73 -21.76
CA VAL A 149 7.73 9.03 -20.94
C VAL A 149 6.77 7.84 -20.91
N VAL A 150 6.44 7.26 -22.06
CA VAL A 150 5.52 6.12 -22.16
C VAL A 150 6.07 4.90 -21.42
N ILE A 151 7.31 4.49 -21.74
CA ILE A 151 7.91 3.29 -21.14
C ILE A 151 8.06 3.44 -19.64
N ARG A 152 8.59 4.56 -19.16
CA ARG A 152 8.84 4.71 -17.73
C ARG A 152 7.57 4.91 -16.91
N THR A 153 6.56 5.57 -17.48
CA THR A 153 5.27 5.77 -16.81
C THR A 153 4.49 4.45 -16.68
N LEU A 154 4.47 3.63 -17.73
CA LEU A 154 3.71 2.39 -17.74
C LEU A 154 4.42 1.21 -17.07
N PHE A 155 5.75 1.22 -17.03
CA PHE A 155 6.54 0.09 -16.55
C PHE A 155 7.41 0.42 -15.34
N SER A 156 8.44 1.27 -15.49
CA SER A 156 9.39 1.55 -14.38
C SER A 156 8.71 2.13 -13.13
N ALA A 157 7.79 3.07 -13.28
CA ALA A 157 7.00 3.59 -12.17
C ALA A 157 6.11 2.54 -11.50
N VAL A 158 5.51 1.66 -12.30
CA VAL A 158 4.67 0.56 -11.80
C VAL A 158 5.54 -0.45 -11.06
N MET A 159 6.76 -0.73 -11.53
CA MET A 159 7.75 -1.53 -10.81
C MET A 159 8.02 -0.96 -9.42
N HIS A 160 8.36 0.33 -9.28
CA HIS A 160 8.61 0.92 -7.97
C HIS A 160 7.38 0.86 -7.05
N CYS A 161 6.19 1.10 -7.61
CA CYS A 161 4.93 0.94 -6.86
C CYS A 161 4.83 -0.49 -6.31
N MET A 162 5.08 -1.50 -7.14
CA MET A 162 4.89 -2.89 -6.76
C MET A 162 5.98 -3.40 -5.82
N SER A 163 7.25 -3.03 -6.03
CA SER A 163 8.39 -3.45 -5.20
C SER A 163 8.17 -3.01 -3.75
N THR A 164 7.90 -1.73 -3.53
CA THR A 164 7.69 -1.20 -2.19
C THR A 164 6.33 -1.62 -1.62
N ALA A 165 5.29 -1.78 -2.46
CA ALA A 165 4.02 -2.40 -2.02
C ALA A 165 4.21 -3.84 -1.54
N THR A 166 5.16 -4.59 -2.12
CA THR A 166 5.47 -5.96 -1.70
C THR A 166 6.08 -5.96 -0.31
N LEU A 167 7.06 -5.10 -0.03
CA LEU A 167 7.55 -4.90 1.34
C LEU A 167 6.40 -4.52 2.29
N GLY A 168 5.53 -3.61 1.86
CA GLY A 168 4.35 -3.19 2.62
C GLY A 168 3.40 -4.33 2.96
N ALA A 169 3.10 -5.21 1.99
CA ALA A 169 2.26 -6.39 2.19
C ALA A 169 2.83 -7.32 3.28
N PHE A 170 4.14 -7.55 3.28
CA PHE A 170 4.81 -8.38 4.29
C PHE A 170 4.79 -7.73 5.67
N ILE A 171 5.05 -6.42 5.77
CA ILE A 171 4.95 -5.68 7.02
C ILE A 171 3.50 -5.72 7.56
N GLY A 172 2.51 -5.52 6.67
CA GLY A 172 1.08 -5.65 6.95
C GLY A 172 0.71 -7.00 7.53
N TYR A 173 1.14 -8.08 6.88
CA TYR A 173 0.90 -9.43 7.35
C TYR A 173 1.59 -9.73 8.70
N ALA A 174 2.79 -9.16 8.92
CA ALA A 174 3.56 -9.35 10.14
C ALA A 174 3.08 -8.51 11.34
N LYS A 175 2.32 -7.43 11.11
CA LYS A 175 1.94 -6.40 12.11
C LYS A 175 1.46 -6.98 13.45
N PHE A 176 0.54 -7.95 13.39
CA PHE A 176 -0.08 -8.59 14.55
C PHE A 176 0.49 -9.98 14.89
N LYS A 177 1.59 -10.38 14.25
CA LYS A 177 2.29 -11.63 14.58
C LYS A 177 3.30 -11.41 15.71
N GLY A 178 3.74 -12.52 16.31
CA GLY A 178 4.80 -12.54 17.32
C GLY A 178 6.14 -12.04 16.76
N ILE A 179 7.07 -11.69 17.65
CA ILE A 179 8.36 -11.09 17.26
C ILE A 179 9.17 -11.98 16.31
N GLY A 180 9.16 -13.31 16.50
CA GLY A 180 9.85 -14.25 15.62
C GLY A 180 9.34 -14.18 14.16
N TRP A 181 8.03 -14.07 13.97
CA TRP A 181 7.45 -13.88 12.64
C TRP A 181 7.79 -12.53 12.03
N LYS A 182 7.89 -11.46 12.84
CA LYS A 182 8.31 -10.13 12.35
C LYS A 182 9.76 -10.13 11.89
N LEU A 183 10.65 -10.75 12.67
CA LEU A 183 12.07 -10.91 12.35
C LEU A 183 12.31 -11.77 11.11
N LEU A 184 11.36 -12.64 10.74
CA LEU A 184 11.41 -13.42 9.50
C LEU A 184 10.77 -12.67 8.32
N LEU A 185 9.52 -12.24 8.47
CA LEU A 185 8.70 -11.74 7.38
C LEU A 185 9.15 -10.36 6.88
N ILE A 186 9.61 -9.46 7.75
CA ILE A 186 10.01 -8.12 7.34
C ILE A 186 11.29 -8.17 6.48
N PRO A 187 12.38 -8.85 6.91
CA PRO A 187 13.56 -9.02 6.05
C PRO A 187 13.25 -9.80 4.77
N MET A 188 12.37 -10.82 4.83
CA MET A 188 11.95 -11.56 3.65
C MET A 188 11.21 -10.66 2.65
N GLY A 189 10.29 -9.81 3.12
CA GLY A 189 9.58 -8.85 2.27
C GLY A 189 10.52 -7.84 1.62
N TYR A 190 11.54 -7.38 2.36
CA TYR A 190 12.58 -6.52 1.81
C TYR A 190 13.42 -7.24 0.74
N ALA A 191 13.88 -8.46 1.02
CA ALA A 191 14.65 -9.26 0.07
C ALA A 191 13.86 -9.53 -1.21
N VAL A 192 12.56 -9.83 -1.10
CA VAL A 192 11.68 -10.03 -2.25
C VAL A 192 11.49 -8.73 -3.04
N ALA A 193 11.28 -7.59 -2.37
CA ALA A 193 11.17 -6.28 -3.04
C ALA A 193 12.45 -5.93 -3.81
N VAL A 194 13.62 -6.10 -3.18
CA VAL A 194 14.94 -5.90 -3.81
C VAL A 194 15.10 -6.85 -4.99
N PHE A 195 14.77 -8.13 -4.84
CA PHE A 195 14.89 -9.10 -5.92
C PHE A 195 14.00 -8.75 -7.14
N LEU A 196 12.76 -8.33 -6.91
CA LEU A 196 11.83 -7.98 -7.99
C LEU A 196 12.28 -6.71 -8.73
N HIS A 197 12.83 -5.74 -8.01
CA HIS A 197 13.42 -4.54 -8.59
C HIS A 197 14.74 -4.86 -9.34
N PHE A 198 15.64 -5.66 -8.74
CA PHE A 198 16.82 -6.22 -9.40
C PHE A 198 16.46 -6.92 -10.71
N ALA A 199 15.46 -7.81 -10.67
CA ALA A 199 15.04 -8.59 -11.84
C ALA A 199 14.52 -7.69 -12.96
N TRP A 200 13.75 -6.66 -12.61
CA TRP A 200 13.33 -5.64 -13.57
C TRP A 200 14.55 -4.92 -14.18
N ASN A 201 15.45 -4.35 -13.37
CA ASN A 201 16.62 -3.61 -13.88
C ASN A 201 17.50 -4.51 -14.76
N ALA A 202 17.80 -5.73 -14.32
CA ALA A 202 18.56 -6.70 -15.09
C ALA A 202 17.89 -7.01 -16.44
N SER A 203 16.56 -7.20 -16.45
CA SER A 203 15.82 -7.56 -17.66
C SER A 203 15.71 -6.45 -18.69
N VAL A 204 15.83 -5.18 -18.30
CA VAL A 204 15.78 -4.03 -19.21
C VAL A 204 17.16 -3.42 -19.48
N SER A 205 18.22 -3.98 -18.90
CA SER A 205 19.61 -3.55 -19.13
C SER A 205 20.20 -4.10 -20.43
N PHE A 206 19.59 -5.16 -21.01
CA PHE A 206 20.03 -5.76 -22.27
C PHE A 206 18.89 -5.77 -23.27
N GLU A 207 19.19 -5.41 -24.53
CA GLU A 207 18.19 -5.38 -25.61
C GLU A 207 17.51 -6.74 -25.79
N ASP A 208 18.31 -7.81 -25.78
CA ASP A 208 17.83 -9.20 -25.96
C ASP A 208 16.86 -9.67 -24.86
N THR A 209 16.94 -9.11 -23.65
CA THR A 209 16.10 -9.50 -22.51
C THR A 209 14.91 -8.56 -22.26
N THR A 210 14.83 -7.43 -22.95
CA THR A 210 13.84 -6.38 -22.67
C THR A 210 12.40 -6.87 -22.79
N ILE A 211 12.10 -7.73 -23.78
CA ILE A 211 10.75 -8.33 -23.94
C ILE A 211 10.39 -9.21 -22.74
N LEU A 212 11.34 -10.01 -22.26
CA LEU A 212 11.15 -10.83 -21.06
C LEU A 212 10.91 -9.95 -19.82
N GLY A 213 11.59 -8.81 -19.74
CA GLY A 213 11.38 -7.82 -18.68
C GLY A 213 9.96 -7.27 -18.62
N PHE A 214 9.41 -6.87 -19.76
CA PHE A 214 8.01 -6.41 -19.82
C PHE A 214 7.01 -7.52 -19.49
N LEU A 215 7.23 -8.74 -19.97
CA LEU A 215 6.37 -9.89 -19.62
C LEU A 215 6.43 -10.22 -18.13
N PHE A 216 7.63 -10.22 -17.55
CA PHE A 216 7.86 -10.37 -16.11
C PHE A 216 7.08 -9.33 -15.32
N LEU A 217 7.15 -8.05 -15.72
CA LEU A 217 6.44 -6.99 -15.01
C LEU A 217 4.92 -7.13 -15.08
N ILE A 218 4.38 -7.54 -16.24
CA ILE A 218 2.94 -7.80 -16.38
C ILE A 218 2.51 -8.95 -15.45
N MET A 219 3.27 -10.05 -15.41
CA MET A 219 2.99 -11.17 -14.51
C MET A 219 3.07 -10.74 -13.04
N TYR A 220 4.09 -9.94 -12.69
CA TYR A 220 4.24 -9.40 -11.35
C TYR A 220 3.06 -8.49 -10.97
N PHE A 221 2.62 -7.62 -11.88
CA PHE A 221 1.42 -6.79 -11.70
C PHE A 221 0.17 -7.61 -11.44
N VAL A 222 -0.08 -8.65 -12.24
CA VAL A 222 -1.21 -9.55 -12.04
C VAL A 222 -1.13 -10.25 -10.68
N ALA A 223 0.05 -10.71 -10.29
CA ALA A 223 0.26 -11.39 -9.01
C ALA A 223 0.00 -10.47 -7.81
N ILE A 224 0.59 -9.27 -7.78
CA ILE A 224 0.40 -8.34 -6.66
C ILE A 224 -1.05 -7.81 -6.62
N PHE A 225 -1.67 -7.58 -7.79
CA PHE A 225 -3.07 -7.20 -7.86
C PHE A 225 -3.99 -8.31 -7.32
N ALA A 226 -3.72 -9.57 -7.67
CA ALA A 226 -4.46 -10.70 -7.13
C ALA A 226 -4.31 -10.81 -5.60
N ILE A 227 -3.09 -10.69 -5.07
CA ILE A 227 -2.82 -10.68 -3.62
C ILE A 227 -3.59 -9.54 -2.94
N PHE A 228 -3.58 -8.35 -3.53
CA PHE A 228 -4.30 -7.20 -3.00
C PHE A 228 -5.83 -7.42 -2.98
N GLN A 229 -6.41 -7.97 -4.05
CA GLN A 229 -7.85 -8.31 -4.08
C GLN A 229 -8.20 -9.40 -3.06
N ILE A 230 -7.34 -10.42 -2.90
CA ILE A 230 -7.51 -11.46 -1.88
C ILE A 230 -7.45 -10.85 -0.48
N ALA A 231 -6.53 -9.92 -0.22
CA ALA A 231 -6.42 -9.23 1.06
C ALA A 231 -7.70 -8.45 1.40
N ILE A 232 -8.23 -7.67 0.44
CA ILE A 232 -9.52 -6.95 0.59
C ILE A 232 -10.66 -7.93 0.88
N TYR A 233 -10.71 -9.06 0.18
CA TYR A 233 -11.74 -10.08 0.39
C TYR A 233 -11.65 -10.71 1.78
N MET A 234 -10.45 -11.07 2.24
CA MET A 234 -10.21 -11.64 3.58
C MET A 234 -10.56 -10.65 4.69
N GLU A 235 -10.27 -9.37 4.49
CA GLU A 235 -10.67 -8.31 5.41
C GLU A 235 -12.19 -8.17 5.47
N GLY A 236 -12.88 -8.21 4.31
CA GLY A 236 -14.35 -8.24 4.26
C GLY A 236 -14.96 -9.42 5.00
N LYS A 237 -14.36 -10.62 4.88
CA LYS A 237 -14.76 -11.80 5.65
C LYS A 237 -14.56 -11.61 7.16
N THR A 238 -13.48 -10.95 7.54
CA THR A 238 -13.19 -10.61 8.95
C THR A 238 -14.24 -9.66 9.47
N ILE A 239 -14.56 -8.60 8.73
CA ILE A 239 -15.61 -7.64 9.06
C ILE A 239 -16.94 -8.36 9.28
N HIS A 240 -17.35 -9.24 8.37
CA HIS A 240 -18.60 -9.99 8.49
C HIS A 240 -18.66 -10.80 9.79
N ARG A 241 -17.62 -11.60 10.07
CA ARG A 241 -17.54 -12.45 11.27
C ARG A 241 -17.60 -11.63 12.56
N GLU A 242 -16.89 -10.51 12.61
CA GLU A 242 -16.85 -9.69 13.82
C GLU A 242 -18.16 -8.94 14.06
N LEU A 243 -18.85 -8.50 12.98
CA LEU A 243 -20.18 -7.89 13.05
C LEU A 243 -21.28 -8.88 13.42
N GLU A 244 -21.18 -10.14 12.99
CA GLU A 244 -22.10 -11.21 13.39
C GLU A 244 -22.11 -11.39 14.92
N ASP A 245 -20.93 -11.43 15.53
CA ASP A 245 -20.79 -11.48 16.99
C ASP A 245 -21.32 -10.19 17.66
N GLU A 246 -21.18 -9.00 17.05
CA GLU A 246 -21.84 -7.78 17.56
C GLU A 246 -23.37 -7.84 17.45
N SER A 247 -23.90 -8.56 16.48
CA SER A 247 -25.35 -8.75 16.31
C SER A 247 -25.93 -9.69 17.36
N ILE A 248 -25.22 -10.79 17.64
CA ILE A 248 -25.58 -11.73 18.71
C ILE A 248 -25.62 -11.02 20.08
N ASN A 249 -24.71 -10.06 20.30
CA ASN A 249 -24.64 -9.28 21.53
C ASN A 249 -25.59 -8.06 21.56
N GLY A 250 -26.43 -7.88 20.53
CA GLY A 250 -27.44 -6.82 20.50
C GLY A 250 -26.90 -5.42 20.29
N VAL A 251 -25.70 -5.26 19.73
CA VAL A 251 -25.14 -3.95 19.34
C VAL A 251 -25.57 -3.57 17.92
N ILE A 252 -25.71 -4.56 17.04
CA ILE A 252 -26.05 -4.37 15.63
C ILE A 252 -27.29 -5.19 15.26
N PRO A 253 -28.35 -4.59 14.68
CA PRO A 253 -29.49 -5.34 14.18
C PRO A 253 -29.07 -6.39 13.13
N SER A 254 -29.63 -7.59 13.21
CA SER A 254 -29.26 -8.71 12.32
C SER A 254 -29.57 -8.40 10.85
N GLU A 255 -30.62 -7.63 10.57
CA GLU A 255 -30.95 -7.17 9.20
C GLU A 255 -29.82 -6.35 8.56
N HIS A 256 -28.99 -5.67 9.36
CA HIS A 256 -27.90 -4.83 8.86
C HIS A 256 -26.70 -5.65 8.38
N LEU A 257 -26.60 -6.94 8.77
CA LEU A 257 -25.56 -7.85 8.28
C LEU A 257 -25.68 -8.15 6.78
N LEU A 258 -26.87 -7.99 6.20
CA LEU A 258 -27.07 -8.09 4.75
C LEU A 258 -26.43 -6.93 3.96
N HIS A 259 -26.02 -5.86 4.66
CA HIS A 259 -25.56 -4.60 4.07
C HIS A 259 -24.14 -4.24 4.50
N LEU A 260 -23.88 -4.13 5.81
CA LEU A 260 -22.64 -3.59 6.37
C LEU A 260 -21.35 -4.24 5.84
N PRO A 261 -21.22 -5.59 5.80
CA PRO A 261 -19.98 -6.24 5.35
C PRO A 261 -19.71 -6.10 3.85
N PHE A 262 -20.75 -5.78 3.06
CA PHE A 262 -20.66 -5.80 1.60
C PHE A 262 -20.49 -4.38 1.05
N VAL A 263 -19.32 -4.08 0.49
CA VAL A 263 -18.96 -2.78 -0.09
C VAL A 263 -20.02 -2.27 -1.08
N THR A 264 -20.60 -3.16 -1.89
CA THR A 264 -21.61 -2.85 -2.91
C THR A 264 -23.00 -2.58 -2.34
N LYS A 265 -23.27 -2.94 -1.07
CA LYS A 265 -24.58 -2.80 -0.43
C LYS A 265 -24.61 -1.75 0.68
N ARG A 266 -23.54 -1.62 1.47
CA ARG A 266 -23.49 -0.72 2.64
C ARG A 266 -23.79 0.75 2.36
N ASN A 267 -23.55 1.21 1.13
CA ASN A 267 -23.83 2.59 0.69
C ASN A 267 -25.13 2.74 -0.12
N LYS A 268 -25.90 1.68 -0.33
CA LYS A 268 -27.23 1.80 -0.96
C LYS A 268 -28.17 2.53 -0.02
N LYS A 269 -29.05 3.37 -0.55
CA LYS A 269 -30.08 4.07 0.25
C LYS A 269 -31.23 3.12 0.59
N GLY A 270 -31.96 3.43 1.65
CA GLY A 270 -33.26 2.80 1.96
C GLY A 270 -33.24 1.59 2.90
N TRP A 271 -32.06 1.05 3.25
CA TRP A 271 -31.98 -0.04 4.24
C TRP A 271 -31.76 0.44 5.68
N LEU A 272 -31.27 1.66 5.87
CA LEU A 272 -31.07 2.29 7.18
C LEU A 272 -32.10 3.39 7.40
N HIS A 273 -32.60 3.51 8.62
CA HIS A 273 -33.53 4.58 8.99
C HIS A 273 -32.91 5.97 8.76
N THR A 274 -33.70 6.89 8.20
CA THR A 274 -33.23 8.22 7.75
C THR A 274 -32.71 9.11 8.88
N SER A 275 -33.16 8.87 10.12
CA SER A 275 -32.66 9.56 11.31
C SER A 275 -31.21 9.23 11.67
N ILE A 276 -30.64 8.14 11.13
CA ILE A 276 -29.25 7.74 11.38
C ILE A 276 -28.38 8.17 10.20
N ASN A 277 -27.26 8.83 10.49
CA ASN A 277 -26.26 9.15 9.48
C ASN A 277 -25.60 7.86 8.96
N GLN A 278 -26.02 7.39 7.78
CA GLN A 278 -25.56 6.14 7.19
C GLN A 278 -24.04 6.09 7.00
N LYS A 279 -23.41 7.19 6.57
CA LYS A 279 -21.96 7.23 6.34
C LYS A 279 -21.20 7.05 7.65
N GLU A 280 -21.66 7.72 8.71
CA GLU A 280 -21.06 7.62 10.03
C GLU A 280 -21.31 6.24 10.65
N TYR A 281 -22.51 5.70 10.52
CA TYR A 281 -22.86 4.36 11.02
C TYR A 281 -22.01 3.28 10.35
N VAL A 282 -21.97 3.25 9.01
CA VAL A 282 -21.14 2.31 8.24
C VAL A 282 -19.69 2.41 8.66
N LYS A 283 -19.11 3.62 8.69
CA LYS A 283 -17.72 3.81 9.12
C LYS A 283 -17.48 3.25 10.53
N THR A 284 -18.36 3.60 11.48
CA THR A 284 -18.27 3.20 12.89
C THR A 284 -18.34 1.68 13.04
N SER A 285 -19.27 1.01 12.34
CA SER A 285 -19.42 -0.45 12.38
C SER A 285 -18.22 -1.18 11.78
N ILE A 286 -17.68 -0.69 10.66
CA ILE A 286 -16.50 -1.31 10.03
C ILE A 286 -15.28 -1.17 10.94
N VAL A 287 -15.03 0.02 11.48
CA VAL A 287 -13.91 0.25 12.40
C VAL A 287 -14.08 -0.57 13.69
N LEU A 288 -15.30 -0.71 14.23
CA LEU A 288 -15.60 -1.60 15.35
C LEU A 288 -15.16 -3.05 15.04
N ALA A 289 -15.56 -3.58 13.89
CA ALA A 289 -15.25 -4.94 13.47
C ALA A 289 -13.73 -5.17 13.35
N LEU A 290 -13.02 -4.23 12.72
CA LEU A 290 -11.57 -4.31 12.54
C LEU A 290 -10.83 -4.19 13.88
N ARG A 291 -11.21 -3.23 14.73
CA ARG A 291 -10.64 -3.06 16.08
C ARG A 291 -10.86 -4.28 16.97
N LYS A 292 -12.00 -4.94 16.83
CA LYS A 292 -12.30 -6.19 17.54
C LYS A 292 -11.44 -7.36 17.07
N SER A 293 -11.21 -7.49 15.76
CA SER A 293 -10.26 -8.48 15.22
C SER A 293 -8.83 -8.25 15.74
N GLN A 294 -8.41 -6.98 15.84
CA GLN A 294 -7.10 -6.60 16.36
C GLN A 294 -6.96 -6.86 17.86
N TYR A 295 -8.01 -6.57 18.64
CA TYR A 295 -8.10 -6.95 20.04
C TYR A 295 -7.89 -8.46 20.24
N LYS A 296 -8.51 -9.30 19.40
CA LYS A 296 -8.33 -10.77 19.43
C LYS A 296 -6.92 -11.22 19.04
N SER A 297 -6.20 -10.40 18.27
CA SER A 297 -4.89 -10.72 17.70
C SER A 297 -3.71 -10.07 18.43
N THR A 298 -3.95 -9.36 19.53
CA THR A 298 -2.91 -8.65 20.29
C THR A 298 -2.94 -8.99 21.77
N THR A 299 -1.83 -8.76 22.46
CA THR A 299 -1.68 -9.00 23.91
C THR A 299 -1.09 -7.77 24.61
N GLY A 300 -1.20 -7.74 25.94
CA GLY A 300 -0.63 -6.68 26.79
C GLY A 300 -1.28 -5.31 26.57
N ASN A 301 -0.50 -4.23 26.70
CA ASN A 301 -1.01 -2.85 26.65
C ASN A 301 -1.79 -2.52 25.36
N ARG A 302 -1.40 -3.09 24.21
CA ARG A 302 -2.11 -2.87 22.94
C ARG A 302 -3.51 -3.46 22.97
N GLN A 303 -3.67 -4.64 23.57
CA GLN A 303 -4.96 -5.30 23.71
C GLN A 303 -5.94 -4.44 24.53
N THR A 304 -5.48 -3.88 25.66
CA THR A 304 -6.28 -2.98 26.51
C THR A 304 -6.72 -1.72 25.77
N VAL A 305 -5.84 -1.18 24.91
CA VAL A 305 -6.16 -0.01 24.09
C VAL A 305 -7.23 -0.35 23.05
N TYR A 306 -7.11 -1.47 22.35
CA TYR A 306 -8.13 -1.90 21.39
C TYR A 306 -9.46 -2.22 22.06
N LEU A 307 -9.46 -2.79 23.26
CA LEU A 307 -10.69 -3.05 24.02
C LEU A 307 -11.44 -1.74 24.32
N LYS A 308 -10.75 -0.69 24.79
CA LYS A 308 -11.34 0.63 25.02
C LYS A 308 -11.94 1.23 23.74
N GLU A 309 -11.25 1.06 22.61
CA GLU A 309 -11.75 1.53 21.31
C GLU A 309 -13.00 0.73 20.88
N VAL A 310 -13.01 -0.60 21.04
CA VAL A 310 -14.17 -1.46 20.79
C VAL A 310 -15.38 -1.00 21.61
N GLU A 311 -15.20 -0.81 22.93
CA GLU A 311 -16.27 -0.31 23.81
C GLU A 311 -16.77 1.08 23.40
N SER A 312 -15.85 1.99 23.03
CA SER A 312 -16.20 3.32 22.54
C SER A 312 -17.04 3.27 21.25
N TYR A 313 -16.69 2.39 20.30
CA TYR A 313 -17.46 2.25 19.06
C TYR A 313 -18.81 1.56 19.27
N ARG A 314 -18.90 0.57 20.17
CA ARG A 314 -20.19 -0.02 20.59
C ARG A 314 -21.12 1.06 21.17
N TYR A 315 -20.59 1.86 22.10
CA TYR A 315 -21.33 2.96 22.71
C TYR A 315 -21.81 3.98 21.67
N LYS A 316 -20.93 4.39 20.73
CA LYS A 316 -21.32 5.31 19.64
C LYS A 316 -22.46 4.75 18.79
N ILE A 317 -22.40 3.47 18.42
CA ILE A 317 -23.48 2.82 17.68
C ILE A 317 -24.77 2.86 18.49
N GLN A 318 -24.75 2.45 19.75
CA GLN A 318 -25.93 2.46 20.61
C GLN A 318 -26.54 3.87 20.74
N MET A 319 -25.70 4.91 20.88
CA MET A 319 -26.15 6.30 20.93
C MET A 319 -26.78 6.77 19.62
N MET A 320 -26.32 6.29 18.45
CA MET A 320 -26.97 6.61 17.17
C MET A 320 -28.41 6.09 17.12
N PHE A 321 -28.66 4.87 17.62
CA PHE A 321 -30.02 4.30 17.67
C PHE A 321 -30.87 4.93 18.76
N TYR A 322 -30.31 5.17 19.94
CA TYR A 322 -30.99 5.85 21.05
C TYR A 322 -31.47 7.25 20.64
N ASN A 323 -30.58 8.06 20.04
CA ASN A 323 -30.92 9.41 19.56
C ASN A 323 -31.96 9.40 18.42
N ALA A 324 -32.05 8.30 17.67
CA ALA A 324 -33.05 8.10 16.63
C ALA A 324 -34.39 7.57 17.18
N GLY A 325 -34.49 7.27 18.48
CA GLY A 325 -35.69 6.67 19.09
C GLY A 325 -35.94 5.23 18.66
N LEU A 326 -34.90 4.52 18.19
CA LEU A 326 -35.02 3.17 17.65
C LEU A 326 -34.51 2.13 18.67
N PRO A 327 -35.29 1.09 19.00
CA PRO A 327 -34.78 -0.01 19.79
C PRO A 327 -33.74 -0.79 18.99
N VAL A 328 -32.60 -1.12 19.61
CA VAL A 328 -31.67 -2.08 19.00
C VAL A 328 -32.29 -3.46 19.19
N LYS A 329 -32.92 -3.99 18.14
CA LYS A 329 -33.55 -5.31 18.17
C LYS A 329 -32.47 -6.37 18.40
N ASN A 330 -32.68 -7.17 19.44
CA ASN A 330 -31.73 -8.20 19.86
C ASN A 330 -31.97 -9.48 19.03
N ALA A 331 -30.92 -10.19 18.60
CA ALA A 331 -31.07 -11.46 17.87
C ALA A 331 -31.76 -12.57 18.70
N LYS A 332 -31.98 -12.33 20.00
CA LYS A 332 -32.74 -13.17 20.93
C LYS A 332 -34.21 -12.75 21.11
N ASP A 333 -34.73 -11.83 20.30
CA ASP A 333 -36.16 -11.50 20.33
C ASP A 333 -36.97 -12.74 19.90
N PRO A 334 -37.80 -13.34 20.78
CA PRO A 334 -38.57 -14.54 20.47
C PRO A 334 -39.53 -14.36 19.27
N ASN A 335 -39.82 -13.11 18.89
CA ASN A 335 -40.73 -12.79 17.79
C ASN A 335 -40.14 -12.95 16.38
N LEU A 336 -38.86 -13.31 16.25
CA LEU A 336 -38.20 -13.59 14.95
C LEU A 336 -38.10 -15.08 14.61
N GLN A 337 -38.45 -16.00 15.52
CA GLN A 337 -38.51 -17.44 15.22
C GLN A 337 -39.88 -17.90 14.70
N SER A 338 -40.82 -16.97 14.51
CA SER A 338 -42.22 -17.26 14.15
C SER A 338 -42.71 -16.56 12.88
N GLN A 339 -41.81 -16.10 12.00
CA GLN A 339 -42.15 -15.59 10.66
C GLN A 339 -41.29 -16.27 9.59
#